data_AF-A0A660ZU10-F1
#
_entry.id   AF-A0A660ZU10-F1
#
_cell.length_a   1.000
_cell.length_b   1.000
_cell.length_c   1.000
_cell.angle_alpha   90.00
_cell.angle_beta   90.00
_cell.angle_gamma   90.00
#
_symmetry.space_group_name_H-M   'P 1'
#
loop_
_entity.id
_entity.type
_entity.pdbx_description
1 polymer ?
#
loop_
_entity_poly.entity_id
_entity_poly.type
_entity_poly.pdbx_seq_one_letter_code
_entity_poly.pdbx_strand_id
1 'polypeptide(L)'
;MGFLYEVEQLVAARWESVGTVPGIGSDDYGFRLQEAAADGDRPAQYRVRALTGDGRSFVSVSAAWSPSTVWLSANYPNPFRGSTEIFYDLPAGGGVATLRVYDLRGRLIREFRRDHGGAGRYQIRWSGQDQSGSRVAAGAYFYELEAAGQTKRRKMLLID
;
A
#
# COMPACT_ATOMS: atom_id res chain seq x y z
N MET A 1 17.15 -2.75 -34.12
CA MET A 1 16.09 -1.71 -34.12
C MET A 1 15.80 -1.38 -32.67
N GLY A 2 15.89 -0.10 -32.27
CA GLY A 2 15.51 0.30 -30.91
C GLY A 2 13.99 0.31 -30.78
N PHE A 3 13.45 -0.30 -29.73
CA PHE A 3 12.02 -0.27 -29.45
C PHE A 3 11.74 0.77 -28.38
N LEU A 4 10.66 1.54 -28.55
CA LEU A 4 10.11 2.37 -27.49
C LEU A 4 8.96 1.62 -26.85
N TYR A 5 9.00 1.56 -25.53
CA TYR A 5 7.96 0.95 -24.71
C TYR A 5 7.20 2.05 -23.99
N GLU A 6 5.87 2.01 -24.06
CA GLU A 6 5.03 2.92 -23.31
C GLU A 6 4.88 2.41 -21.87
N VAL A 7 5.09 3.29 -20.90
CA VAL A 7 4.90 3.02 -19.48
C VAL A 7 3.56 3.62 -19.08
N GLU A 8 2.69 2.80 -18.49
CA GLU A 8 1.40 3.23 -17.99
C GLU A 8 1.32 3.01 -16.47
N GLN A 9 0.77 3.98 -15.75
CA GLN A 9 0.52 3.93 -14.31
C GLN A 9 -0.96 3.66 -14.03
N LEU A 10 -1.27 2.87 -12.99
CA LEU A 10 -2.65 2.73 -12.52
C LEU A 10 -3.04 3.92 -11.64
N VAL A 11 -3.99 4.72 -12.11
CA VAL A 11 -4.58 5.88 -11.42
C VAL A 11 -6.09 5.72 -11.38
N ALA A 12 -6.70 5.72 -10.18
CA ALA A 12 -8.16 5.60 -10.01
C ALA A 12 -8.82 4.46 -10.83
N ALA A 13 -8.20 3.28 -10.84
CA ALA A 13 -8.61 2.11 -11.62
C ALA A 13 -8.53 2.25 -13.16
N ARG A 14 -7.77 3.23 -13.67
CA ARG A 14 -7.47 3.43 -15.09
C ARG A 14 -5.96 3.42 -15.33
N TRP A 15 -5.53 2.85 -16.45
CA TRP A 15 -4.14 2.93 -16.88
C TRP A 15 -3.93 4.23 -17.63
N GLU A 16 -3.00 5.05 -17.15
CA GLU A 16 -2.64 6.34 -17.75
C GLU A 16 -1.20 6.28 -18.23
N SER A 17 -0.95 6.73 -19.46
CA SER A 17 0.41 6.79 -20.01
C SER A 17 1.23 7.84 -19.25
N VAL A 18 2.38 7.43 -18.73
CA VAL A 18 3.28 8.28 -17.93
C VAL A 18 4.65 8.49 -18.58
N GLY A 19 4.88 7.89 -19.75
CA GLY A 19 6.08 8.13 -20.54
C GLY A 19 6.51 6.92 -21.35
N THR A 20 7.74 6.98 -21.86
CA THR A 20 8.32 5.90 -22.66
C THR A 20 9.72 5.55 -22.17
N VAL A 21 10.06 4.26 -22.20
CA VAL A 21 11.42 3.77 -21.94
C VAL A 21 12.02 3.17 -23.21
N PRO A 22 13.29 3.46 -23.56
CA PRO A 22 13.99 2.74 -24.62
C PRO A 22 14.21 1.30 -24.17
N GLY A 23 13.95 0.33 -25.03
CA GLY A 23 14.33 -1.07 -24.76
C GLY A 23 15.36 -1.59 -25.75
N ILE A 24 16.22 -2.45 -25.22
CA ILE A 24 17.28 -3.14 -25.95
C ILE A 24 16.76 -4.56 -26.21
N GLY A 25 16.55 -4.91 -27.49
CA GLY A 25 16.03 -6.22 -27.87
C GLY A 25 17.13 -7.28 -27.90
N SER A 26 17.01 -8.28 -27.03
CA SER A 26 17.43 -9.65 -27.27
C SER A 26 16.30 -10.57 -26.83
N ASP A 27 16.20 -11.76 -27.41
CA ASP A 27 15.03 -12.65 -27.44
C ASP A 27 14.54 -13.21 -26.08
N ASP A 28 14.94 -12.59 -24.97
CA ASP A 28 14.57 -12.93 -23.59
C ASP A 28 13.98 -11.69 -22.92
N TYR A 29 12.64 -11.61 -22.89
CA TYR A 29 11.89 -10.46 -22.39
C TYR A 29 11.88 -10.41 -20.86
N GLY A 30 13.00 -10.01 -20.25
CA GLY A 30 13.10 -9.77 -18.81
C GLY A 30 12.97 -8.28 -18.47
N PHE A 31 11.83 -7.85 -17.93
CA PHE A 31 11.68 -6.52 -17.36
C PHE A 31 11.87 -6.58 -15.84
N ARG A 32 12.75 -5.74 -15.28
CA ARG A 32 12.83 -5.51 -13.83
C ARG A 32 12.25 -4.13 -13.55
N LEU A 33 11.02 -4.08 -13.05
CA LEU A 33 10.46 -2.86 -12.48
C LEU A 33 11.11 -2.67 -11.10
N GLN A 34 11.96 -1.65 -10.97
CA GLN A 34 12.45 -1.19 -9.68
C GLN A 34 11.53 -0.07 -9.23
N GLU A 35 10.93 -0.20 -8.03
CA GLU A 35 10.04 0.82 -7.47
C GLU A 35 10.80 2.15 -7.38
N ALA A 36 10.42 3.13 -8.21
CA ALA A 36 10.63 4.52 -7.81
C ALA A 36 9.63 4.75 -6.68
N ALA A 37 10.14 4.97 -5.47
CA ALA A 37 9.32 5.43 -4.36
C ALA A 37 8.63 6.73 -4.81
N ALA A 38 7.39 6.61 -5.26
CA ALA A 38 6.61 7.77 -5.65
C ALA A 38 6.35 8.57 -4.38
N ASP A 39 6.69 9.84 -4.44
CA ASP A 39 6.43 10.82 -3.40
C ASP A 39 4.90 10.96 -3.24
N GLY A 40 4.31 10.14 -2.37
CA GLY A 40 2.87 10.01 -2.22
C GLY A 40 2.49 8.70 -1.53
N ASP A 41 1.32 8.66 -0.90
CA ASP A 41 0.88 7.63 0.08
C ASP A 41 0.72 6.18 -0.47
N ARG A 42 1.26 5.88 -1.67
CA ARG A 42 1.18 4.59 -2.39
C ARG A 42 2.41 4.37 -3.31
N PRO A 43 2.99 3.16 -3.35
CA PRO A 43 3.79 2.75 -4.50
C PRO A 43 2.88 2.67 -5.74
N ALA A 44 3.29 3.31 -6.83
CA ALA A 44 2.55 3.30 -8.09
C ALA A 44 2.65 1.93 -8.77
N GLN A 45 1.54 1.41 -9.30
CA GLN A 45 1.56 0.23 -10.17
C GLN A 45 1.86 0.67 -11.59
N TYR A 46 2.77 -0.05 -12.25
CA TYR A 46 3.17 0.22 -13.63
C TYR A 46 2.96 -1.02 -14.50
N ARG A 47 2.60 -0.80 -15.76
CA ARG A 47 2.71 -1.80 -16.81
C ARG A 47 3.49 -1.22 -17.98
N VAL A 48 4.09 -2.09 -18.77
CA VAL A 48 4.80 -1.73 -19.99
C VAL A 48 4.03 -2.27 -21.19
N ARG A 49 3.82 -1.43 -22.20
CA ARG A 49 3.21 -1.79 -23.47
C ARG A 49 4.24 -1.65 -24.60
N ALA A 50 4.51 -2.77 -25.29
CA ALA A 50 5.31 -2.77 -26.52
C ALA A 50 4.44 -2.41 -27.73
N LEU A 51 4.89 -1.47 -28.57
CA LEU A 51 4.27 -1.17 -29.86
C LEU A 51 5.15 -1.75 -30.97
N THR A 52 4.70 -2.80 -31.66
CA THR A 52 5.34 -3.26 -32.91
C THR A 52 4.78 -2.50 -34.10
N GLY A 53 5.63 -2.30 -35.12
CA GLY A 53 5.29 -1.53 -36.32
C GLY A 53 4.20 -2.14 -37.22
N ASP A 54 3.72 -3.34 -36.90
CA ASP A 54 2.64 -4.05 -37.61
C ASP A 54 1.27 -3.91 -36.95
N GLY A 55 1.16 -3.11 -35.88
CA GLY A 55 -0.12 -2.84 -35.19
C GLY A 55 -0.61 -3.95 -34.27
N ARG A 56 0.21 -4.97 -33.98
CA ARG A 56 -0.14 -6.10 -33.10
C ARG A 56 0.66 -6.06 -31.78
N SER A 57 0.12 -5.47 -30.73
CA SER A 57 0.76 -5.43 -29.40
C SER A 57 0.13 -6.42 -28.43
N PHE A 58 0.87 -7.41 -27.88
CA PHE A 58 0.62 -7.91 -26.51
C PHE A 58 1.88 -8.55 -25.88
N VAL A 59 2.65 -7.79 -25.11
CA VAL A 59 3.31 -8.32 -23.89
C VAL A 59 2.86 -7.42 -22.76
N SER A 60 1.84 -7.85 -22.01
CA SER A 60 1.48 -7.21 -20.75
C SER A 60 2.32 -7.85 -19.66
N VAL A 61 3.42 -7.21 -19.29
CA VAL A 61 4.09 -7.56 -18.03
C VAL A 61 3.32 -6.87 -16.92
N SER A 62 2.38 -7.60 -16.30
CA SER A 62 1.87 -7.23 -15.00
C SER A 62 2.84 -7.77 -13.95
N ALA A 63 3.64 -6.90 -13.34
CA ALA A 63 4.28 -7.29 -12.09
C ALA A 63 3.18 -7.40 -11.04
N ALA A 64 3.01 -8.59 -10.45
CA ALA A 64 2.21 -8.72 -9.23
C ALA A 64 2.81 -7.76 -8.19
N TRP A 65 2.02 -6.80 -7.72
CA TRP A 65 2.46 -5.88 -6.69
C TRP A 65 2.75 -6.68 -5.43
N SER A 66 4.04 -6.80 -5.10
CA SER A 66 4.54 -7.43 -3.90
C SER A 66 5.29 -6.35 -3.13
N PRO A 67 4.74 -5.85 -2.02
CA PRO A 67 5.41 -4.83 -1.22
C PRO A 67 6.82 -5.29 -0.86
N SER A 68 7.81 -4.45 -1.13
CA SER A 68 9.20 -4.73 -0.74
C SER A 68 9.46 -4.35 0.73
N THR A 69 8.60 -3.51 1.31
CA THR A 69 8.73 -2.95 2.65
C THR A 69 7.39 -2.83 3.36
N VAL A 70 7.42 -2.63 4.68
CA VAL A 70 6.23 -2.34 5.47
C VAL A 70 5.77 -0.91 5.22
N TRP A 71 4.51 -0.76 4.83
CA TRP A 71 3.87 0.54 4.63
C TRP A 71 2.66 0.69 5.53
N LEU A 72 2.42 1.90 6.05
CA LEU A 72 1.24 2.23 6.84
C LEU A 72 0.59 3.49 6.25
N SER A 73 -0.62 3.33 5.72
CA SER A 73 -1.39 4.43 5.11
C SER A 73 -2.00 5.36 6.16
N ALA A 74 -2.38 6.56 5.73
CA ALA A 74 -3.33 7.38 6.48
C ALA A 74 -4.66 6.63 6.65
N ASN A 75 -5.26 6.71 7.82
CA ASN A 75 -6.58 6.18 8.04
C ASN A 75 -7.61 6.98 7.23
N TYR A 76 -8.64 6.31 6.70
CA TYR A 76 -9.74 6.97 5.99
C TYR A 76 -11.09 6.47 6.48
N PRO A 77 -12.05 7.36 6.77
CA PRO A 77 -11.89 8.82 6.79
C PRO A 77 -11.00 9.32 7.94
N ASN A 78 -10.43 10.53 7.82
CA ASN A 78 -9.77 11.26 8.91
C ASN A 78 -10.00 12.76 8.73
N PRO A 79 -10.72 13.46 9.64
CA PRO A 79 -11.35 12.94 10.86
C PRO A 79 -12.46 11.93 10.57
N PHE A 80 -12.79 11.05 11.52
CA PHE A 80 -13.87 10.07 11.37
C PHE A 80 -14.91 10.12 12.48
N ARG A 81 -16.15 9.80 12.13
CA ARG A 81 -17.26 9.50 13.05
C ARG A 81 -17.55 8.01 13.01
N GLY A 82 -17.57 7.36 14.17
CA GLY A 82 -17.96 5.96 14.29
C GLY A 82 -16.88 4.94 13.88
N SER A 83 -16.42 4.93 12.63
CA SER A 83 -15.33 4.01 12.23
C SER A 83 -14.40 4.56 11.17
N THR A 84 -13.15 4.11 11.18
CA THR A 84 -12.14 4.36 10.17
C THR A 84 -11.55 3.04 9.66
N GLU A 85 -11.03 3.08 8.45
CA GLU A 85 -10.23 2.02 7.86
C GLU A 85 -8.75 2.40 7.90
N ILE A 86 -7.89 1.43 8.19
CA ILE A 86 -6.44 1.58 8.20
C ILE A 86 -5.87 0.52 7.26
N PHE A 87 -5.21 0.96 6.19
CA PHE A 87 -4.54 0.07 5.26
C PHE A 87 -3.05 0.00 5.54
N TYR A 88 -2.46 -1.16 5.29
CA TYR A 88 -1.03 -1.37 5.40
C TYR A 88 -0.56 -2.45 4.45
N ASP A 89 0.70 -2.37 4.08
CA ASP A 89 1.32 -3.27 3.12
C ASP A 89 2.43 -4.05 3.84
N LEU A 90 2.52 -5.35 3.59
CA LEU A 90 3.53 -6.23 4.18
C LEU A 90 4.39 -6.88 3.09
N PRO A 91 5.71 -7.02 3.32
CA PRO A 91 6.58 -7.76 2.42
C PRO A 91 6.48 -9.28 2.60
N ALA A 92 7.02 -10.02 1.63
CA ALA A 92 7.18 -11.47 1.73
C ALA A 92 8.11 -11.79 2.92
N GLY A 93 7.54 -12.35 4.00
CA GLY A 93 8.22 -12.57 5.28
C GLY A 93 7.67 -11.77 6.46
N GLY A 94 6.78 -10.79 6.21
CA GLY A 94 6.13 -9.98 7.26
C GLY A 94 4.95 -10.65 7.97
N GLY A 95 4.80 -11.98 7.87
CA GLY A 95 3.57 -12.75 8.12
C GLY A 95 2.71 -12.32 9.30
N VAL A 96 3.31 -11.99 10.44
CA VAL A 96 2.57 -11.45 11.60
C VAL A 96 2.65 -9.93 11.64
N ALA A 97 1.49 -9.29 11.57
CA ALA A 97 1.32 -7.85 11.77
C ALA A 97 0.56 -7.56 13.07
N THR A 98 1.09 -6.63 13.87
CA THR A 98 0.42 -6.13 15.06
C THR A 98 0.16 -4.64 14.92
N LEU A 99 -1.11 -4.27 14.85
CA LEU A 99 -1.54 -2.88 14.82
C LEU A 99 -2.12 -2.48 16.17
N ARG A 100 -1.58 -1.42 16.77
CA ARG A 100 -1.97 -0.92 18.09
C ARG A 100 -2.47 0.50 18.00
N VAL A 101 -3.51 0.81 18.76
CA VAL A 101 -4.07 2.16 18.90
C VAL A 101 -3.79 2.67 20.31
N TYR A 102 -3.33 3.92 20.42
CA TYR A 102 -2.96 4.57 21.66
C TYR A 102 -3.65 5.93 21.82
N ASP A 103 -3.97 6.31 23.05
CA ASP A 103 -4.34 7.70 23.37
C ASP A 103 -3.09 8.61 23.45
N LEU A 104 -3.31 9.92 23.63
CA LEU A 104 -2.23 10.92 23.72
C LEU A 104 -1.27 10.70 24.91
N ARG A 105 -1.67 9.92 25.91
CA ARG A 105 -0.81 9.58 27.07
C ARG A 105 0.00 8.29 26.82
N GLY A 106 -0.09 7.72 25.62
CA GLY A 106 0.58 6.45 25.28
C GLY A 106 -0.13 5.22 25.86
N ARG A 107 -1.35 5.36 26.38
CA ARG A 107 -2.10 4.20 26.88
C ARG A 107 -2.63 3.38 25.71
N LEU A 108 -2.37 2.08 25.72
CA LEU A 108 -2.92 1.15 24.73
C LEU A 108 -4.44 1.10 24.86
N ILE A 109 -5.11 1.36 23.75
CA ILE A 109 -6.58 1.36 23.62
C ILE A 109 -7.06 0.06 23.01
N ARG A 110 -6.44 -0.36 21.90
CA ARG A 110 -6.86 -1.53 21.13
C ARG A 110 -5.65 -2.14 20.43
N GLU A 111 -5.57 -3.46 20.42
CA GLU A 111 -4.60 -4.21 19.62
C GLU A 111 -5.31 -5.12 18.61
N PHE A 112 -4.77 -5.16 17.40
CA PHE A 112 -5.16 -6.03 16.31
C PHE A 112 -3.93 -6.82 15.87
N ARG A 113 -3.86 -8.09 16.27
CA ARG A 113 -2.81 -9.00 15.83
C ARG A 113 -3.37 -9.95 14.79
N ARG A 114 -2.76 -10.01 13.60
CA ARG A 114 -3.16 -10.89 12.49
C ARG A 114 -1.93 -11.53 11.87
N ASP A 115 -2.05 -12.81 11.57
CA ASP A 115 -1.15 -13.51 10.66
C ASP A 115 -1.81 -13.52 9.28
N HIS A 116 -1.11 -13.00 8.28
CA HIS A 116 -1.60 -12.92 6.91
C HIS A 116 -0.91 -13.90 5.96
N GLY A 117 0.12 -14.63 6.42
CA GLY A 117 0.78 -15.69 5.65
C GLY A 117 1.59 -15.25 4.42
N GLY A 118 1.55 -13.97 4.00
CA GLY A 118 2.25 -13.53 2.79
C GLY A 118 2.31 -12.01 2.58
N ALA A 119 2.99 -11.63 1.49
CA ALA A 119 3.07 -10.25 1.05
C ALA A 119 1.70 -9.76 0.55
N GLY A 120 1.38 -8.49 0.79
CA GLY A 120 0.14 -7.92 0.27
C GLY A 120 -0.35 -6.69 1.03
N ARG A 121 -1.51 -6.18 0.60
CA ARG A 121 -2.25 -5.11 1.27
C ARG A 121 -3.30 -5.69 2.17
N TYR A 122 -3.37 -5.16 3.38
CA TYR A 122 -4.32 -5.57 4.38
C TYR A 122 -5.05 -4.36 4.94
N GLN A 123 -6.18 -4.64 5.58
CA GLN A 123 -7.07 -3.65 6.13
C GLN A 123 -7.49 -4.04 7.54
N ILE A 124 -7.54 -3.04 8.42
CA ILE A 124 -8.21 -3.11 9.70
C ILE A 124 -9.27 -2.02 9.76
N ARG A 125 -10.44 -2.37 10.30
CA ARG A 125 -11.47 -1.40 10.68
C ARG A 125 -11.41 -1.18 12.18
N TRP A 126 -11.35 0.08 12.61
CA TRP A 126 -11.49 0.45 14.00
C TRP A 126 -12.75 1.31 14.20
N SER A 127 -13.57 0.94 15.17
CA SER A 127 -14.87 1.55 15.47
C SER A 127 -14.83 2.54 16.64
N GLY A 128 -13.66 3.07 16.99
CA GLY A 128 -13.51 3.93 18.17
C GLY A 128 -13.81 3.20 19.48
N GLN A 129 -13.52 1.89 19.55
CA GLN A 129 -13.72 1.06 20.73
C GLN A 129 -12.39 0.58 21.31
N ASP A 130 -12.31 0.51 22.64
CA ASP A 130 -11.18 -0.08 23.34
C ASP A 130 -11.19 -1.62 23.28
N GLN A 131 -10.25 -2.27 23.94
CA GLN A 131 -10.14 -3.74 23.99
C GLN A 131 -11.39 -4.43 24.56
N SER A 132 -12.13 -3.77 25.46
CA SER A 132 -13.38 -4.29 26.05
C SER A 132 -14.60 -4.14 25.14
N GLY A 133 -14.47 -3.39 24.03
CA GLY A 133 -15.59 -3.04 23.15
C GLY A 133 -16.31 -1.75 23.56
N SER A 134 -15.83 -1.07 24.60
CA SER A 134 -16.39 0.20 25.06
C SER A 134 -15.94 1.34 24.16
N ARG A 135 -16.85 2.27 23.83
CA ARG A 135 -16.49 3.47 23.06
C ARG A 135 -15.49 4.33 23.82
N VAL A 136 -14.47 4.81 23.12
CA VAL A 136 -13.54 5.80 23.65
C VAL A 136 -14.01 7.21 23.33
N ALA A 137 -13.52 8.19 24.09
CA ALA A 137 -13.87 9.59 23.90
C ALA A 137 -13.37 10.13 22.55
N ALA A 138 -14.06 11.12 21.98
CA ALA A 138 -13.53 11.89 20.85
C ALA A 138 -12.18 12.53 21.21
N GLY A 139 -11.29 12.63 20.22
CA GLY A 139 -9.95 13.13 20.42
C GLY A 139 -8.93 12.58 19.44
N ALA A 140 -7.69 13.02 19.63
CA ALA A 140 -6.56 12.54 18.86
C ALA A 140 -6.03 11.21 19.41
N TYR A 141 -5.68 10.32 18.49
CA TYR A 141 -5.10 9.01 18.77
C TYR A 141 -3.91 8.78 17.85
N PHE A 142 -3.02 7.89 18.25
CA PHE A 142 -1.96 7.37 17.39
C PHE A 142 -2.20 5.89 17.13
N TYR A 143 -1.83 5.43 15.95
CA TYR A 143 -1.79 4.01 15.63
C TYR A 143 -0.41 3.63 15.14
N GLU A 144 0.02 2.44 15.53
CA GLU A 144 1.32 1.86 15.25
C GLU A 144 1.14 0.51 14.58
N LEU A 145 1.91 0.25 13.54
CA LEU A 145 2.06 -1.06 12.92
C LEU A 145 3.46 -1.58 13.19
N GLU A 146 3.53 -2.78 13.77
CA GLU A 146 4.74 -3.57 13.91
C GLU A 146 4.64 -4.81 13.01
N ALA A 147 5.56 -4.94 12.05
CA ALA A 147 5.67 -6.11 11.17
C ALA A 147 7.08 -6.18 10.56
N ALA A 148 7.56 -7.39 10.23
CA ALA A 148 8.86 -7.59 9.58
C ALA A 148 10.06 -6.82 10.21
N GLY A 149 10.07 -6.67 11.54
CA GLY A 149 11.09 -5.89 12.25
C GLY A 149 11.02 -4.37 12.06
N GLN A 150 9.98 -3.86 11.40
CA GLN A 150 9.73 -2.44 11.20
C GLN A 150 8.56 -1.96 12.05
N THR A 151 8.67 -0.72 12.54
CA THR A 151 7.59 -0.02 13.22
C THR A 151 7.22 1.24 12.44
N LYS A 152 5.93 1.40 12.10
CA LYS A 152 5.38 2.60 11.45
C LYS A 152 4.29 3.21 12.34
N ARG A 153 4.24 4.54 12.45
CA ARG A 153 3.30 5.25 13.31
C ARG A 153 2.60 6.38 12.57
N ARG A 154 1.32 6.59 12.84
CA ARG A 154 0.53 7.72 12.32
C ARG A 154 -0.50 8.19 13.33
N LYS A 155 -1.09 9.36 13.07
CA LYS A 155 -2.10 10.01 13.91
C LYS A 155 -3.47 9.96 13.23
N MET A 156 -4.53 9.92 14.05
CA MET A 156 -5.92 9.98 13.60
C MET A 156 -6.75 10.83 14.56
N LEU A 157 -7.86 11.38 14.05
CA LEU A 157 -8.80 12.18 14.83
C LEU A 157 -10.19 11.51 14.83
N LEU A 158 -10.65 11.10 16.01
CA LEU A 158 -12.02 10.66 16.25
C LEU A 158 -12.87 11.86 16.67
N ILE A 159 -14.03 12.01 16.03
CA ILE A 159 -15.04 13.01 16.38
C ILE A 159 -16.38 12.32 16.67
N ASP A 160 -17.17 12.90 17.58
CA ASP A 160 -18.54 12.48 17.86
C ASP A 160 -19.48 12.93 16.75
#